data_AF-A0A521ZR13-F1
#
_entry.id   AF-A0A521ZR13-F1
#
_cell.length_a   1.000
_cell.length_b   1.000
_cell.length_c   1.000
_cell.angle_alpha   90.00
_cell.angle_beta   90.00
_cell.angle_gamma   90.00
#
_symmetry.space_group_name_H-M   'P 1'
#
loop_
_entity.id
_entity.type
_entity.pdbx_description
1 polymer ?
#
loop_
_entity_poly.entity_id
_entity_poly.type
_entity_poly.pdbx_seq_one_letter_code
_entity_poly.pdbx_strand_id
1 'polypeptide(L)'
;MKKQASLLWLLIILGGFFWLATPCQAADATGTFSYQPVEPIPGFSLTSDFPTFVTNLYKFGLWAVGISALIMITIGAFFYMTAAGNSSQAGTAKKIITDALIGLIVAMVAWLILYVINPNLVNINISITKMAAPGEGGGGGSGGGGTGTCTALQSGPCSESALKSSCFGSNGTKASGICAVESGGNTNAESGTDKCSQDGKSVSIGLFQINLTQHKVNGLDCPSAFTGGPYTSKNHDCKVVNESLYQQCVTAAKDSNTNIQKACEISGNGSSWSQWGANSVCNY
;
A
#
# COMPACT_ATOMS: atom_id res chain seq x y z
N MET A 1 -49.41 -15.56 10.52
CA MET A 1 -49.11 -14.12 10.73
C MET A 1 -47.61 -13.80 10.90
N LYS A 2 -46.75 -14.70 11.44
CA LYS A 2 -45.30 -14.43 11.61
C LYS A 2 -44.46 -14.36 10.31
N LYS A 3 -44.88 -14.98 9.20
CA LYS A 3 -44.13 -14.94 7.93
C LYS A 3 -44.26 -13.62 7.16
N GLN A 4 -45.36 -12.88 7.36
CA GLN A 4 -45.60 -11.60 6.69
C GLN A 4 -44.72 -10.47 7.29
N ALA A 5 -44.50 -10.48 8.61
CA ALA A 5 -43.63 -9.52 9.27
C ALA A 5 -42.15 -9.67 8.88
N SER A 6 -41.68 -10.88 8.56
CA SER A 6 -40.28 -11.11 8.18
C SER A 6 -39.96 -10.68 6.74
N LEU A 7 -40.93 -10.66 5.83
CA LEU A 7 -40.76 -10.11 4.48
C LEU A 7 -40.83 -8.58 4.47
N LEU A 8 -41.61 -7.98 5.39
CA LEU A 8 -41.72 -6.53 5.53
C LEU A 8 -40.42 -5.87 6.02
N TRP A 9 -39.63 -6.54 6.86
CA TRP A 9 -38.29 -6.07 7.26
C TRP A 9 -37.23 -6.23 6.15
N LEU A 10 -37.38 -7.22 5.26
CA LEU A 10 -36.51 -7.41 4.10
C LEU A 10 -36.76 -6.36 2.99
N LEU A 11 -38.01 -5.89 2.84
CA LEU A 11 -38.37 -4.85 1.87
C LEU A 11 -37.97 -3.44 2.31
N ILE A 12 -37.86 -3.17 3.61
CA ILE A 12 -37.38 -1.87 4.13
C ILE A 12 -35.87 -1.71 3.95
N ILE A 13 -35.10 -2.82 3.96
CA ILE A 13 -33.65 -2.80 3.74
C ILE A 13 -33.30 -2.74 2.23
N LEU A 14 -34.20 -3.18 1.35
CA LEU A 14 -34.00 -3.17 -0.11
C LEU A 14 -34.68 -2.01 -0.86
N GLY A 15 -35.64 -1.31 -0.25
CA GLY A 15 -36.48 -0.31 -0.93
C GLY A 15 -36.18 1.17 -0.63
N GLY A 16 -35.27 1.48 0.32
CA GLY A 16 -35.02 2.86 0.76
C GLY A 16 -34.05 3.68 -0.10
N PHE A 17 -33.45 3.09 -1.13
CA PHE A 17 -32.30 3.69 -1.84
C PHE A 17 -32.59 4.07 -3.30
N PHE A 18 -33.84 4.44 -3.60
CA PHE A 18 -34.21 4.87 -4.94
C PHE A 18 -35.15 6.08 -4.84
N TRP A 19 -34.69 7.23 -5.36
CA TRP A 19 -35.37 8.52 -5.51
C TRP A 19 -35.07 9.63 -4.50
N LEU A 20 -33.87 10.22 -4.62
CA LEU A 20 -33.73 11.67 -4.80
C LEU A 20 -32.58 11.92 -5.79
N ALA A 21 -32.92 12.15 -7.06
CA ALA A 21 -31.99 12.57 -8.09
C ALA A 21 -31.43 13.96 -7.74
N THR A 22 -30.23 13.97 -7.18
CA THR A 22 -29.41 15.18 -7.07
C THR A 22 -28.72 15.41 -8.42
N PRO A 23 -28.76 16.62 -9.00
CA PRO A 23 -28.01 16.91 -10.22
C PRO A 23 -26.53 16.66 -9.96
N CYS A 24 -25.94 15.81 -10.79
CA CYS A 24 -24.50 15.59 -10.86
C CYS A 24 -23.84 16.92 -11.25
N GLN A 25 -23.25 17.62 -10.29
CA GLN A 25 -22.27 18.64 -10.61
C GLN A 25 -20.98 17.92 -10.96
N ALA A 26 -20.58 18.00 -12.23
CA ALA A 26 -19.26 17.57 -12.66
C ALA A 26 -18.22 18.43 -11.94
N ALA A 27 -17.44 17.82 -11.05
CA ALA A 27 -16.30 18.47 -10.42
C ALA A 27 -15.11 18.45 -11.37
N ASP A 28 -14.48 19.61 -11.55
CA ASP A 28 -13.31 19.86 -12.37
C ASP A 28 -12.16 18.88 -12.11
N ALA A 29 -11.60 18.37 -13.21
CA ALA A 29 -10.47 17.46 -13.23
C ALA A 29 -9.17 18.19 -12.84
N THR A 30 -8.93 18.35 -11.54
CA THR A 30 -7.61 18.68 -10.99
C THR A 30 -7.03 17.45 -10.29
N GLY A 31 -6.52 16.50 -11.07
CA GLY A 31 -5.45 15.55 -10.71
C GLY A 31 -5.44 14.98 -9.28
N THR A 32 -6.61 14.75 -8.69
CA THR A 32 -6.82 14.20 -7.36
C THR A 32 -7.88 13.12 -7.53
N PHE A 33 -7.55 11.87 -7.18
CA PHE A 33 -8.58 10.85 -7.00
C PHE A 33 -9.40 11.27 -5.78
N SER A 34 -10.34 12.17 -6.02
CA SER A 34 -11.24 12.75 -5.03
C SER A 34 -12.42 11.81 -4.96
N TYR A 35 -12.37 10.88 -4.01
CA TYR A 35 -13.52 10.05 -3.70
C TYR A 35 -14.53 10.95 -2.99
N GLN A 36 -15.78 10.99 -3.47
CA GLN A 36 -16.85 11.77 -2.84
C GLN A 36 -17.83 10.81 -2.17
N PRO A 37 -17.62 10.45 -0.89
CA PRO A 37 -18.60 9.67 -0.16
C PRO A 37 -19.90 10.46 -0.02
N VAL A 38 -21.01 9.82 -0.36
CA VAL A 38 -22.36 10.42 -0.25
C VAL A 38 -22.82 10.48 1.21
N GLU A 39 -22.27 9.62 2.07
CA GLU A 39 -22.59 9.54 3.50
C GLU A 39 -21.34 9.26 4.35
N PRO A 40 -21.28 9.79 5.59
CA PRO A 40 -20.23 9.46 6.53
C PRO A 40 -20.42 8.07 7.15
N ILE A 41 -19.31 7.37 7.40
CA ILE A 41 -19.34 6.11 8.15
C ILE A 41 -19.62 6.44 9.64
N PRO A 42 -20.54 5.75 10.32
CA PRO A 42 -20.83 6.00 11.72
C PRO A 42 -19.56 5.95 12.59
N GLY A 43 -19.32 7.02 13.37
CA GLY A 43 -18.14 7.16 14.21
C GLY A 43 -16.89 7.74 13.52
N PHE A 44 -16.97 8.11 12.24
CA PHE A 44 -15.88 8.72 11.48
C PHE A 44 -16.34 9.98 10.76
N SER A 45 -15.44 10.96 10.61
CA SER A 45 -15.72 12.17 9.82
C SER A 45 -15.74 11.86 8.32
N LEU A 46 -16.53 12.62 7.56
CA LEU A 46 -16.52 12.56 6.10
C LEU A 46 -15.12 12.88 5.57
N THR A 47 -14.56 12.02 4.74
CA THR A 47 -13.24 12.18 4.13
C THR A 47 -13.33 11.99 2.63
N SER A 48 -12.75 12.92 1.86
CA SER A 48 -12.67 12.81 0.40
C SER A 48 -11.45 12.01 -0.08
N ASP A 49 -10.61 11.56 0.86
CA ASP A 49 -9.44 10.75 0.59
C ASP A 49 -9.79 9.25 0.63
N PHE A 50 -9.61 8.57 -0.49
CA PHE A 50 -9.94 7.15 -0.63
C PHE A 50 -9.15 6.22 0.31
N PRO A 51 -7.81 6.34 0.43
CA PRO A 51 -7.04 5.64 1.46
C PRO A 51 -7.62 5.76 2.87
N THR A 52 -7.95 6.99 3.27
CA THR A 52 -8.53 7.26 4.59
C THR A 52 -9.93 6.65 4.72
N PHE A 53 -10.75 6.72 3.67
CA PHE A 53 -12.07 6.10 3.64
C PHE A 53 -12.00 4.58 3.81
N VAL A 54 -11.15 3.88 3.04
CA VAL A 54 -10.96 2.43 3.13
C VAL A 54 -10.45 2.03 4.52
N THR A 55 -9.53 2.80 5.07
CA THR A 55 -9.02 2.59 6.44
C THR A 55 -10.13 2.71 7.49
N ASN A 56 -10.98 3.72 7.37
CA ASN A 56 -12.10 3.92 8.28
C ASN A 56 -13.17 2.83 8.12
N LEU A 57 -13.44 2.37 6.90
CA LEU A 57 -14.36 1.28 6.62
C LEU A 57 -13.91 -0.05 7.24
N TYR A 58 -12.62 -0.37 7.09
CA TYR A 58 -12.05 -1.56 7.71
C TYR A 58 -12.13 -1.50 9.24
N LYS A 59 -11.77 -0.36 9.85
CA LYS A 59 -11.90 -0.15 11.31
C LYS A 59 -13.35 -0.31 11.77
N PHE A 60 -14.30 0.30 11.05
CA PHE A 60 -15.72 0.15 11.33
C PHE A 60 -16.17 -1.32 11.29
N GLY A 61 -15.76 -2.07 10.26
CA GLY A 61 -16.08 -3.50 10.13
C GLY A 61 -15.58 -4.34 11.31
N LEU A 62 -14.35 -4.09 11.79
CA LEU A 62 -13.80 -4.78 12.96
C LEU A 62 -14.60 -4.50 14.24
N TRP A 63 -14.96 -3.24 14.48
CA TRP A 63 -15.80 -2.87 15.62
C TRP A 63 -17.21 -3.47 15.53
N ALA A 64 -17.80 -3.50 14.32
CA ALA A 64 -19.12 -4.08 14.08
C ALA A 64 -19.16 -5.58 14.40
N VAL A 65 -18.12 -6.34 14.02
CA VAL A 65 -18.02 -7.77 14.35
C VAL A 65 -17.97 -7.99 15.88
N GLY A 66 -17.16 -7.19 16.59
CA GLY A 66 -17.05 -7.28 18.05
C GLY A 66 -18.37 -6.99 18.77
N ILE A 67 -19.06 -5.92 18.38
CA ILE A 67 -20.36 -5.54 18.97
C ILE A 67 -21.43 -6.59 18.64
N SER A 68 -21.46 -7.10 17.40
CA SER A 68 -22.40 -8.15 16.99
C SER A 68 -22.23 -9.43 17.82
N ALA A 69 -20.98 -9.88 18.03
CA ALA A 69 -20.68 -11.02 18.87
C ALA A 69 -21.14 -10.81 20.32
N LEU A 70 -20.89 -9.63 20.89
CA LEU A 70 -21.33 -9.27 22.24
C LEU A 70 -22.86 -9.35 22.40
N ILE A 71 -23.61 -8.84 21.42
CA ILE A 71 -25.08 -8.88 21.44
C ILE A 71 -25.58 -10.33 21.41
N MET A 72 -25.05 -11.17 20.52
CA MET A 72 -25.46 -12.56 20.40
C MET A 72 -25.13 -13.38 21.64
N ILE A 73 -23.97 -13.15 22.26
CA ILE A 73 -23.59 -13.77 23.54
C ILE A 73 -24.56 -13.35 24.65
N THR A 74 -24.92 -12.07 24.72
CA THR A 74 -25.86 -11.55 25.72
C THR A 74 -27.26 -12.17 25.56
N ILE A 75 -27.76 -12.28 24.32
CA ILE A 75 -29.04 -12.93 24.02
C ILE A 75 -29.00 -14.42 24.41
N GLY A 76 -27.92 -15.11 24.05
CA GLY A 76 -27.72 -16.52 24.41
C GLY A 76 -27.65 -16.72 25.92
N ALA A 77 -26.97 -15.83 26.65
CA ALA A 77 -26.89 -15.87 28.10
C ALA A 77 -28.27 -15.70 28.75
N PHE A 78 -29.06 -14.73 28.28
CA PHE A 78 -30.43 -14.52 28.77
C PHE A 78 -31.33 -15.72 28.49
N PHE A 79 -31.26 -16.31 27.29
CA PHE A 79 -31.99 -17.53 26.94
C PHE A 79 -31.59 -18.72 27.81
N TYR A 80 -30.32 -18.82 28.20
CA TYR A 80 -29.85 -19.88 29.08
C TYR A 80 -30.42 -19.72 30.49
N MET A 81 -30.40 -18.50 31.03
CA MET A 81 -30.92 -18.21 32.37
C MET A 81 -32.43 -18.41 32.48
N THR A 82 -33.17 -18.13 31.41
CA THR A 82 -34.64 -18.24 31.38
C THR A 82 -35.16 -19.63 31.02
N ALA A 83 -34.28 -20.58 30.67
CA ALA A 83 -34.67 -21.93 30.24
C ALA A 83 -35.36 -22.78 31.34
N ALA A 84 -35.24 -22.42 32.62
CA ALA A 84 -35.97 -23.03 33.75
C ALA A 84 -35.99 -24.58 33.77
N GLY A 85 -34.89 -25.22 33.36
CA GLY A 85 -34.75 -26.69 33.32
C GLY A 85 -35.18 -27.36 32.01
N ASN A 86 -35.65 -26.61 31.01
CA ASN A 86 -35.92 -27.13 29.67
C ASN A 86 -34.60 -27.41 28.93
N SER A 87 -34.26 -28.69 28.75
CA SER A 87 -33.03 -29.14 28.10
C SER A 87 -32.89 -28.67 26.64
N SER A 88 -34.01 -28.54 25.92
CA SER A 88 -34.03 -28.08 24.52
C SER A 88 -33.71 -26.58 24.41
N GLN A 89 -34.32 -25.76 25.28
CA GLN A 89 -34.02 -24.33 25.32
C GLN A 89 -32.59 -24.06 25.80
N ALA A 90 -32.13 -24.78 26.82
CA ALA A 90 -30.75 -24.70 27.28
C ALA A 90 -29.74 -25.09 26.18
N GLY A 91 -30.05 -26.13 25.39
CA GLY A 91 -29.24 -26.51 24.24
C GLY A 91 -29.17 -25.43 23.16
N THR A 92 -30.32 -24.81 22.85
CA THR A 92 -30.40 -23.71 21.87
C THR A 92 -29.58 -22.49 22.33
N ALA A 93 -29.68 -22.12 23.61
CA ALA A 93 -28.93 -21.02 24.18
C ALA A 93 -27.41 -21.24 24.09
N LYS A 94 -26.95 -22.46 24.43
CA LYS A 94 -25.53 -22.84 24.28
C LYS A 94 -25.08 -22.75 22.83
N LYS A 95 -25.91 -23.20 21.88
CA LYS A 95 -25.60 -23.12 20.46
C LYS A 95 -25.39 -21.66 19.99
N ILE A 96 -26.28 -20.75 20.41
CA ILE A 96 -26.15 -19.32 20.08
C ILE A 96 -24.82 -18.76 20.57
N ILE A 97 -24.43 -19.09 21.81
CA ILE A 97 -23.16 -18.65 22.40
C ILE A 97 -21.97 -19.26 21.65
N THR A 98 -21.98 -20.56 21.37
CA THR A 98 -20.88 -21.22 20.67
C THR A 98 -20.71 -20.71 19.25
N ASP A 99 -21.81 -20.48 18.52
CA ASP A 99 -21.77 -19.95 17.16
C ASP A 99 -21.19 -18.52 17.14
N ALA A 100 -21.57 -17.68 18.12
CA ALA A 100 -21.01 -16.33 18.26
C ALA A 100 -19.50 -16.36 18.58
N LEU A 101 -19.07 -17.28 19.46
CA LEU A 101 -17.66 -17.45 19.80
C LEU A 101 -16.84 -17.97 18.60
N ILE A 102 -17.38 -18.92 17.83
CA ILE A 102 -16.72 -19.42 16.61
C ILE A 102 -16.56 -18.28 15.61
N GLY A 103 -17.60 -17.47 15.39
CA GLY A 103 -17.51 -16.28 14.52
C GLY A 103 -16.41 -15.31 14.95
N LEU A 104 -16.31 -15.03 16.25
CA LEU A 104 -15.26 -14.17 16.79
C LEU A 104 -13.86 -14.77 16.61
N ILE A 105 -13.69 -16.07 16.88
CA ILE A 105 -12.43 -16.79 16.68
C ILE A 105 -12.02 -16.76 15.21
N VAL A 106 -12.94 -17.01 14.29
CA VAL A 106 -12.66 -16.95 12.84
C VAL A 106 -12.20 -15.55 12.44
N ALA A 107 -12.82 -14.49 12.96
CA ALA A 107 -12.39 -13.12 12.69
C ALA A 107 -10.97 -12.83 13.23
N MET A 108 -10.66 -13.29 14.45
CA MET A 108 -9.31 -13.14 15.03
C MET A 108 -8.26 -13.95 14.27
N VAL A 109 -8.60 -15.17 13.83
CA VAL A 109 -7.70 -16.01 13.03
C VAL A 109 -7.46 -15.40 11.65
N ALA A 110 -8.49 -14.86 11.00
CA ALA A 110 -8.34 -14.14 9.74
C ALA A 110 -7.38 -12.95 9.88
N TRP A 111 -7.53 -12.17 10.95
CA TRP A 111 -6.60 -11.08 11.27
C TRP A 111 -5.17 -11.59 11.52
N LEU A 112 -5.02 -12.68 12.27
CA LEU A 112 -3.72 -13.27 12.58
C LEU A 112 -2.99 -13.77 11.32
N ILE A 113 -3.70 -14.45 10.42
CA ILE A 113 -3.14 -14.94 9.15
C ILE A 113 -2.64 -13.76 8.31
N LEU A 114 -3.44 -12.70 8.19
CA LEU A 114 -3.04 -11.50 7.45
C LEU A 114 -1.82 -10.83 8.10
N TYR A 115 -1.78 -10.74 9.42
CA TYR A 115 -0.67 -10.16 10.17
C TYR A 115 0.64 -10.95 10.00
N VAL A 116 0.57 -12.30 10.03
CA VAL A 116 1.73 -13.17 9.87
C VAL A 116 2.30 -13.12 8.45
N ILE A 117 1.43 -13.08 7.43
CA ILE A 117 1.88 -13.00 6.03
C ILE A 117 2.49 -11.63 5.76
N ASN A 118 1.78 -10.56 6.12
CA ASN A 118 2.28 -9.19 5.94
C ASN A 118 1.54 -8.22 6.88
N PRO A 119 2.22 -7.64 7.89
CA PRO A 119 1.59 -6.73 8.84
C PRO A 119 1.04 -5.45 8.22
N ASN A 120 1.43 -5.11 6.98
CA ASN A 120 0.90 -3.97 6.22
C ASN A 120 -0.52 -4.21 5.68
N LEU A 121 -1.00 -5.47 5.65
CA LEU A 121 -2.37 -5.78 5.23
C LEU A 121 -3.40 -5.46 6.31
N VAL A 122 -2.98 -5.45 7.58
CA VAL A 122 -3.82 -5.05 8.72
C VAL A 122 -3.53 -3.63 9.19
N ASN A 123 -2.30 -3.14 9.00
CA ASN A 123 -1.93 -1.73 9.17
C ASN A 123 -2.06 -1.00 7.84
N ILE A 124 -3.30 -0.67 7.49
CA ILE A 124 -3.66 -0.04 6.21
C ILE A 124 -3.00 1.33 6.11
N ASN A 125 -1.89 1.41 5.37
CA ASN A 125 -1.24 2.64 4.94
C ASN A 125 -1.21 2.66 3.40
N ILE A 126 -2.31 3.10 2.80
CA ILE A 126 -2.46 3.10 1.34
C ILE A 126 -1.96 4.45 0.82
N SER A 127 -0.80 4.44 0.18
CA SER A 127 -0.31 5.58 -0.59
C SER A 127 -0.66 5.37 -2.06
N ILE A 128 -1.81 5.90 -2.51
CA ILE A 128 -2.14 5.88 -3.93
C ILE A 128 -1.32 6.97 -4.61
N THR A 129 -0.23 6.55 -5.25
CA THR A 129 0.41 7.36 -6.27
C THR A 129 -0.60 7.51 -7.41
N LYS A 130 -1.11 8.73 -7.60
CA LYS A 130 -1.98 9.01 -8.74
C LYS A 130 -1.19 8.74 -10.01
N MET A 131 -1.66 7.79 -10.80
CA MET A 131 -1.31 7.79 -12.21
C MET A 131 -2.02 9.00 -12.79
N ALA A 132 -1.25 9.95 -13.33
CA ALA A 132 -1.83 11.08 -14.05
C ALA A 132 -2.80 10.50 -15.11
N ALA A 133 -4.06 10.89 -15.04
CA ALA A 133 -4.96 10.67 -16.16
C ALA A 133 -4.30 11.30 -17.40
N PRO A 134 -4.37 10.67 -18.60
CA PRO A 134 -3.96 11.35 -19.81
C PRO A 134 -4.93 12.51 -20.01
N GLY A 135 -4.52 13.70 -19.58
CA GLY A 135 -5.22 14.94 -19.87
C GLY A 135 -5.10 15.21 -21.36
N GLU A 136 -6.23 15.34 -22.04
CA GLU A 136 -6.29 16.01 -23.33
C GLU A 136 -5.84 17.47 -23.14
N GLY A 137 -4.76 17.84 -23.85
CA GLY A 137 -4.37 19.21 -24.17
C GLY A 137 -3.61 19.95 -23.06
N GLY A 138 -2.29 20.14 -23.14
CA GLY A 138 -1.40 19.87 -24.25
C GLY A 138 0.07 20.01 -23.86
N GLY A 139 0.92 19.55 -24.77
CA GLY A 139 2.36 19.75 -24.71
C GLY A 139 3.17 18.52 -24.28
N GLY A 140 3.26 17.52 -25.16
CA GLY A 140 4.45 16.70 -25.31
C GLY A 140 4.65 15.57 -24.29
N GLY A 141 3.85 14.51 -24.38
CA GLY A 141 4.21 13.20 -23.85
C GLY A 141 4.91 12.35 -24.91
N SER A 142 6.14 11.91 -24.63
CA SER A 142 6.60 10.59 -25.04
C SER A 142 7.02 9.85 -23.77
N GLY A 143 6.35 8.74 -23.49
CA GLY A 143 6.76 7.80 -22.47
C GLY A 143 7.85 6.87 -22.97
N GLY A 144 8.47 6.16 -22.03
CA GLY A 144 9.26 4.95 -22.30
C GLY A 144 10.71 5.24 -22.67
N GLY A 145 11.58 5.08 -21.68
CA GLY A 145 13.01 5.32 -21.78
C GLY A 145 13.38 6.44 -20.81
N GLY A 146 14.34 6.18 -19.90
CA GLY A 146 14.98 7.28 -19.19
C GLY A 146 15.34 8.32 -20.23
N THR A 147 14.85 9.56 -20.08
CA THR A 147 14.86 10.54 -21.18
C THR A 147 16.29 10.93 -21.60
N GLY A 148 17.32 10.40 -20.95
CA GLY A 148 18.70 10.84 -21.09
C GLY A 148 18.88 12.30 -20.68
N THR A 149 17.81 12.92 -20.17
CA THR A 149 17.76 14.32 -19.77
C THR A 149 17.43 14.36 -18.30
N CYS A 150 18.22 15.12 -17.54
CA CYS A 150 18.04 15.30 -16.11
C CYS A 150 16.95 16.35 -15.85
N THR A 151 15.77 16.05 -16.37
CA THR A 151 14.59 16.89 -16.28
C THR A 151 13.75 16.41 -15.10
N ALA A 152 13.38 17.34 -14.22
CA ALA A 152 12.58 17.01 -13.06
C ALA A 152 11.16 16.57 -13.49
N LEU A 153 10.75 15.42 -12.97
CA LEU A 153 9.41 14.88 -13.19
C LEU A 153 8.36 15.72 -12.45
N GLN A 154 7.18 15.82 -13.03
CA GLN A 154 6.10 16.64 -12.48
C GLN A 154 5.06 15.83 -11.68
N SER A 155 5.09 14.49 -11.79
CA SER A 155 4.16 13.60 -11.10
C SER A 155 4.84 12.34 -10.58
N GLY A 156 4.22 11.69 -9.60
CA GLY A 156 4.72 10.45 -9.00
C GLY A 156 5.73 10.66 -7.87
N PRO A 157 6.25 9.56 -7.29
CA PRO A 157 7.16 9.61 -6.15
C PRO A 157 8.50 10.29 -6.46
N CYS A 158 8.89 10.34 -7.74
CA CYS A 158 10.07 11.08 -8.19
C CYS A 158 9.79 12.48 -8.72
N SER A 159 8.57 12.99 -8.51
CA SER A 159 8.28 14.38 -8.86
C SER A 159 9.11 15.34 -8.03
N GLU A 160 9.43 16.49 -8.61
CA GLU A 160 10.13 17.57 -7.91
C GLU A 160 9.41 17.96 -6.60
N SER A 161 8.09 18.03 -6.63
CA SER A 161 7.27 18.35 -5.46
C SER A 161 7.40 17.27 -4.38
N ALA A 162 7.25 16.00 -4.73
CA ALA A 162 7.37 14.89 -3.79
C ALA A 162 8.78 14.82 -3.17
N LEU A 163 9.82 14.98 -3.98
CA LEU A 163 11.20 14.90 -3.52
C LEU A 163 11.61 16.13 -2.71
N LYS A 164 11.10 17.32 -3.02
CA LYS A 164 11.30 18.51 -2.16
C LYS A 164 10.65 18.36 -0.78
N SER A 165 9.53 17.64 -0.70
CA SER A 165 8.87 17.29 0.57
C SER A 165 9.51 16.12 1.31
N SER A 166 10.54 15.49 0.74
CA SER A 166 11.28 14.39 1.35
C SER A 166 12.57 14.87 2.04
N CYS A 167 13.44 13.94 2.42
CA CYS A 167 14.78 14.21 2.94
C CYS A 167 15.68 15.02 2.01
N PHE A 168 15.38 15.12 0.72
CA PHE A 168 16.15 15.93 -0.22
C PHE A 168 15.95 17.44 -0.05
N GLY A 169 14.82 17.89 0.51
CA GLY A 169 14.56 19.32 0.72
C GLY A 169 14.81 20.17 -0.53
N SER A 170 15.69 21.17 -0.43
CA SER A 170 16.06 22.03 -1.57
C SER A 170 16.72 21.28 -2.74
N ASN A 171 17.31 20.10 -2.50
CA ASN A 171 17.91 19.26 -3.53
C ASN A 171 16.88 18.40 -4.30
N GLY A 172 15.58 18.50 -3.97
CA GLY A 172 14.53 17.70 -4.59
C GLY A 172 14.46 17.78 -6.13
N THR A 173 14.80 18.94 -6.71
CA THR A 173 14.86 19.10 -8.18
C THR A 173 15.99 18.26 -8.79
N LYS A 174 17.18 18.26 -8.18
CA LYS A 174 18.32 17.43 -8.62
C LYS A 174 17.99 15.94 -8.46
N ALA A 175 17.43 15.57 -7.31
CA ALA A 175 17.00 14.21 -7.04
C ALA A 175 15.96 13.71 -8.06
N SER A 176 15.05 14.59 -8.48
CA SER A 176 14.05 14.28 -9.50
C SER A 176 14.69 13.99 -10.86
N GLY A 177 15.67 14.81 -11.26
CA GLY A 177 16.43 14.58 -12.49
C GLY A 177 17.20 13.26 -12.48
N ILE A 178 17.82 12.90 -11.36
CA ILE A 178 18.52 11.61 -11.21
C ILE A 178 17.53 10.45 -11.31
N CYS A 179 16.43 10.49 -10.55
CA CYS A 179 15.44 9.42 -10.62
C CYS A 179 14.80 9.27 -12.01
N ALA A 180 14.63 10.38 -12.75
CA ALA A 180 14.13 10.35 -14.12
C ALA A 180 15.07 9.56 -15.05
N VAL A 181 16.38 9.71 -14.91
CA VAL A 181 17.37 8.98 -15.69
C VAL A 181 17.45 7.52 -15.26
N GLU A 182 17.44 7.26 -13.95
CA GLU A 182 17.64 5.90 -13.40
C GLU A 182 16.45 4.97 -13.65
N SER A 183 15.21 5.46 -13.50
CA SER A 183 14.02 4.61 -13.60
C SER A 183 12.87 5.23 -14.39
N GLY A 184 12.98 6.49 -14.80
CA GLY A 184 11.83 7.25 -15.31
C GLY A 184 10.74 7.44 -14.27
N GLY A 185 11.06 7.31 -12.97
CA GLY A 185 10.08 7.34 -11.89
C GLY A 185 9.31 6.03 -11.68
N ASN A 186 9.77 4.91 -12.26
CA ASN A 186 9.16 3.60 -12.06
C ASN A 186 9.65 2.94 -10.76
N THR A 187 8.75 2.79 -9.78
CA THR A 187 9.06 2.15 -8.49
C THR A 187 9.43 0.67 -8.61
N ASN A 188 8.96 0.00 -9.65
CA ASN A 188 9.20 -1.42 -9.89
C ASN A 188 10.37 -1.68 -10.83
N ALA A 189 11.15 -0.64 -11.17
CA ALA A 189 12.28 -0.78 -12.09
C ALA A 189 13.31 -1.78 -11.55
N GLU A 190 13.64 -2.77 -12.37
CA GLU A 190 14.78 -3.66 -12.17
C GLU A 190 15.71 -3.46 -13.34
N SER A 191 17.00 -3.30 -13.06
CA SER A 191 17.98 -3.04 -14.11
C SER A 191 18.07 -4.19 -15.11
N GLY A 192 17.98 -3.84 -16.39
CA GLY A 192 18.23 -4.78 -17.48
C GLY A 192 19.70 -5.12 -17.64
N THR A 193 20.59 -4.24 -17.18
CA THR A 193 22.05 -4.27 -17.41
C THR A 193 22.83 -4.60 -16.15
N ASP A 194 22.37 -4.19 -14.97
CA ASP A 194 23.04 -4.48 -13.69
C ASP A 194 22.64 -5.84 -13.17
N LYS A 195 23.18 -6.87 -13.81
CA LYS A 195 22.85 -8.26 -13.52
C LYS A 195 24.08 -9.03 -13.06
N CYS A 196 23.87 -9.84 -12.05
CA CYS A 196 24.82 -10.85 -11.64
C CYS A 196 25.13 -11.80 -12.79
N SER A 197 26.42 -11.95 -13.12
CA SER A 197 26.86 -12.74 -14.27
C SER A 197 26.58 -14.24 -14.14
N GLN A 198 26.46 -14.76 -12.91
CA GLN A 198 26.27 -16.19 -12.68
C GLN A 198 24.80 -16.65 -12.74
N ASP A 199 23.83 -15.78 -12.44
CA ASP A 199 22.41 -16.15 -12.34
C ASP A 199 21.44 -15.15 -13.02
N GLY A 200 21.96 -14.05 -13.56
CA GLY A 200 21.18 -13.04 -14.27
C GLY A 200 20.27 -12.19 -13.40
N LYS A 201 20.38 -12.27 -12.06
CA LYS A 201 19.54 -11.51 -11.13
C LYS A 201 19.92 -10.03 -11.12
N SER A 202 18.92 -9.16 -11.12
CA SER A 202 19.13 -7.71 -11.06
C SER A 202 19.62 -7.30 -9.67
N VAL A 203 20.63 -6.43 -9.62
CA VAL A 203 21.16 -5.88 -8.37
C VAL A 203 20.72 -4.44 -8.09
N SER A 204 20.33 -3.70 -9.12
CA SER A 204 19.89 -2.30 -9.02
C SER A 204 18.37 -2.24 -9.12
N ILE A 205 17.71 -1.73 -8.07
CA ILE A 205 16.26 -1.86 -7.90
C ILE A 205 15.60 -0.51 -7.53
N GLY A 206 14.42 -0.29 -8.10
CA GLY A 206 13.49 0.79 -7.77
C GLY A 206 13.88 2.15 -8.35
N LEU A 207 13.30 3.20 -7.76
CA LEU A 207 13.31 4.58 -8.26
C LEU A 207 14.71 5.12 -8.56
N PHE A 208 15.63 4.94 -7.61
CA PHE A 208 17.02 5.38 -7.70
C PHE A 208 17.98 4.23 -8.02
N GLN A 209 17.48 3.09 -8.54
CA GLN A 209 18.32 1.95 -8.91
C GLN A 209 19.33 1.56 -7.81
N ILE A 210 18.82 1.37 -6.59
CA ILE A 210 19.66 1.09 -5.42
C ILE A 210 20.35 -0.26 -5.56
N ASN A 211 21.67 -0.26 -5.45
CA ASN A 211 22.50 -1.46 -5.54
C ASN A 211 22.41 -2.31 -4.26
N LEU A 212 21.71 -3.43 -4.33
CA LEU A 212 21.47 -4.35 -3.21
C LEU A 212 22.74 -5.07 -2.72
N THR A 213 23.77 -5.18 -3.56
CA THR A 213 25.04 -5.83 -3.16
C THR A 213 25.93 -4.95 -2.29
N GLN A 214 25.64 -3.64 -2.24
CA GLN A 214 26.45 -2.66 -1.51
C GLN A 214 25.73 -2.09 -0.28
N HIS A 215 24.39 -2.06 -0.30
CA HIS A 215 23.62 -1.32 0.67
C HIS A 215 22.59 -2.16 1.39
N LYS A 216 22.50 -1.96 2.71
CA LYS A 216 21.36 -2.43 3.51
C LYS A 216 20.13 -1.61 3.15
N VAL A 217 18.96 -2.23 3.06
CA VAL A 217 17.71 -1.57 2.69
C VAL A 217 16.64 -1.87 3.74
N ASN A 218 16.03 -0.85 4.34
CA ASN A 218 15.04 -1.00 5.42
C ASN A 218 15.51 -1.90 6.59
N GLY A 219 16.78 -1.79 6.98
CA GLY A 219 17.38 -2.64 8.02
C GLY A 219 17.75 -4.06 7.58
N LEU A 220 17.38 -4.49 6.36
CA LEU A 220 17.76 -5.78 5.80
C LEU A 220 19.20 -5.74 5.30
N ASP A 221 19.97 -6.79 5.61
CA ASP A 221 21.36 -6.93 5.17
C ASP A 221 21.46 -7.50 3.74
N CYS A 222 20.96 -6.72 2.77
CA CYS A 222 20.89 -7.12 1.37
C CYS A 222 22.21 -7.62 0.75
N PRO A 223 23.39 -7.06 1.09
CA PRO A 223 24.66 -7.58 0.60
C PRO A 223 24.89 -9.06 0.92
N SER A 224 24.42 -9.52 2.08
CA SER A 224 24.56 -10.93 2.50
C SER A 224 23.71 -11.90 1.69
N ALA A 225 22.75 -11.40 0.89
CA ALA A 225 22.00 -12.24 -0.04
C ALA A 225 22.83 -12.70 -1.24
N PHE A 226 24.01 -12.11 -1.45
CA PHE A 226 24.87 -12.33 -2.61
C PHE A 226 26.23 -12.93 -2.20
N THR A 227 26.84 -13.65 -3.14
CA THR A 227 28.28 -14.00 -3.13
C THR A 227 29.00 -13.26 -4.26
N GLY A 228 30.33 -13.31 -4.27
CA GLY A 228 31.16 -12.67 -5.30
C GLY A 228 31.50 -11.19 -5.05
N GLY A 229 31.08 -10.66 -3.90
CA GLY A 229 31.34 -9.29 -3.47
C GLY A 229 30.38 -8.27 -4.08
N PRO A 230 30.65 -6.97 -3.87
CA PRO A 230 29.77 -5.91 -4.37
C PRO A 230 29.85 -5.84 -5.90
N TYR A 231 28.67 -5.75 -6.52
CA TYR A 231 28.52 -5.45 -7.93
C TYR A 231 29.01 -4.02 -8.20
N THR A 232 29.92 -3.87 -9.15
CA THR A 232 30.48 -2.60 -9.61
C THR A 232 30.73 -2.67 -11.12
N SER A 233 31.01 -1.55 -11.79
CA SER A 233 31.37 -1.55 -13.21
C SER A 233 32.60 -2.40 -13.58
N LYS A 234 33.39 -2.84 -12.59
CA LYS A 234 34.57 -3.72 -12.76
C LYS A 234 34.33 -5.14 -12.25
N ASN A 235 33.27 -5.37 -11.49
CA ASN A 235 32.95 -6.66 -10.90
C ASN A 235 31.46 -6.97 -11.08
N HIS A 236 31.15 -7.85 -12.03
CA HIS A 236 29.81 -8.39 -12.25
C HIS A 236 29.69 -9.83 -11.76
N ASP A 237 30.74 -10.37 -11.14
CA ASP A 237 30.77 -11.73 -10.61
C ASP A 237 30.02 -11.76 -9.29
N CYS A 238 28.70 -11.86 -9.36
CA CYS A 238 27.85 -12.09 -8.20
C CYS A 238 26.82 -13.17 -8.48
N LYS A 239 26.23 -13.69 -7.40
CA LYS A 239 25.14 -14.66 -7.43
C LYS A 239 24.30 -14.56 -6.16
N VAL A 240 22.99 -14.68 -6.28
CA VAL A 240 22.07 -14.80 -5.16
C VAL A 240 22.25 -16.16 -4.49
N VAL A 241 22.64 -16.14 -3.22
CA VAL A 241 22.79 -17.35 -2.37
C VAL A 241 21.67 -17.49 -1.36
N ASN A 242 20.96 -16.39 -1.05
CA ASN A 242 19.78 -16.39 -0.19
C ASN A 242 18.59 -15.76 -0.92
N GLU A 243 17.81 -16.59 -1.62
CA GLU A 243 16.68 -16.12 -2.44
C GLU A 243 15.61 -15.42 -1.58
N SER A 244 15.33 -15.91 -0.36
CA SER A 244 14.35 -15.28 0.52
C SER A 244 14.76 -13.85 0.91
N LEU A 245 16.02 -13.66 1.31
CA LEU A 245 16.53 -12.35 1.67
C LEU A 245 16.61 -11.42 0.45
N TYR A 246 17.03 -11.95 -0.70
CA TYR A 246 17.03 -11.22 -1.96
C TYR A 246 15.64 -10.68 -2.30
N GLN A 247 14.61 -11.52 -2.25
CA GLN A 247 13.24 -11.09 -2.53
C GLN A 247 12.74 -10.04 -1.52
N GLN A 248 13.06 -10.20 -0.23
CA GLN A 248 12.72 -9.19 0.79
C GLN A 248 13.40 -7.84 0.49
N CYS A 249 14.66 -7.85 0.07
CA CYS A 249 15.40 -6.66 -0.32
C CYS A 249 14.87 -6.02 -1.61
N VAL A 250 14.51 -6.82 -2.61
CA VAL A 250 13.87 -6.33 -3.84
C VAL A 250 12.52 -5.67 -3.51
N THR A 251 11.68 -6.31 -2.70
CA THR A 251 10.40 -5.72 -2.26
C THR A 251 10.62 -4.42 -1.48
N ALA A 252 11.56 -4.40 -0.54
CA ALA A 252 11.90 -3.20 0.21
C ALA A 252 12.43 -2.07 -0.68
N ALA A 253 13.26 -2.40 -1.69
CA ALA A 253 13.77 -1.41 -2.64
C ALA A 253 12.72 -0.93 -3.65
N LYS A 254 11.66 -1.70 -3.91
CA LYS A 254 10.52 -1.26 -4.74
C LYS A 254 9.56 -0.33 -4.00
N ASP A 255 9.56 -0.35 -2.66
CA ASP A 255 8.83 0.63 -1.86
C ASP A 255 9.44 2.03 -2.05
N SER A 256 8.62 2.99 -2.48
CA SER A 256 9.11 4.33 -2.86
C SER A 256 9.72 5.07 -1.68
N ASN A 257 9.14 4.96 -0.48
CA ASN A 257 9.62 5.68 0.69
C ASN A 257 10.98 5.14 1.13
N THR A 258 11.09 3.82 1.19
CA THR A 258 12.34 3.12 1.50
C THR A 258 13.44 3.44 0.49
N ASN A 259 13.11 3.41 -0.81
CA ASN A 259 14.06 3.70 -1.87
C ASN A 259 14.57 5.16 -1.81
N ILE A 260 13.66 6.12 -1.64
CA ILE A 260 13.97 7.55 -1.48
C ILE A 260 14.85 7.77 -0.24
N GLN A 261 14.50 7.19 0.90
CA GLN A 261 15.31 7.32 2.12
C GLN A 261 16.71 6.75 1.94
N LYS A 262 16.85 5.60 1.29
CA LYS A 262 18.16 5.01 1.01
C LYS A 262 18.97 5.89 0.03
N ALA A 263 18.32 6.45 -0.99
CA ALA A 263 18.97 7.40 -1.90
C ALA A 263 19.44 8.67 -1.16
N CYS A 264 18.66 9.19 -0.21
CA CYS A 264 19.09 10.30 0.64
C CYS A 264 20.34 9.95 1.46
N GLU A 265 20.37 8.77 2.08
CA GLU A 265 21.53 8.33 2.86
C GLU A 265 22.80 8.24 2.01
N ILE A 266 22.71 7.62 0.83
CA ILE A 266 23.86 7.43 -0.07
C ILE A 266 24.34 8.77 -0.66
N SER A 267 23.42 9.69 -0.95
CA SER A 267 23.74 10.99 -1.57
C SER A 267 24.04 12.13 -0.57
N GLY A 268 23.95 11.87 0.74
CA GLY A 268 24.01 12.92 1.75
C GLY A 268 22.91 13.97 1.58
N ASN A 269 21.65 13.51 1.50
CA ASN A 269 20.46 14.32 1.24
C ASN A 269 20.51 15.10 -0.09
N GLY A 270 21.09 14.49 -1.12
CA GLY A 270 21.21 15.08 -2.46
C GLY A 270 22.37 16.06 -2.63
N SER A 271 23.31 16.08 -1.68
CA SER A 271 24.51 16.93 -1.74
C SER A 271 25.60 16.38 -2.65
N SER A 272 25.60 15.06 -2.92
CA SER A 272 26.55 14.40 -3.82
C SER A 272 25.88 13.24 -4.57
N TRP A 273 26.05 13.20 -5.88
CA TRP A 273 25.46 12.17 -6.76
C TRP A 273 26.50 11.25 -7.39
N SER A 274 27.74 11.25 -6.88
CA SER A 274 28.87 10.48 -7.44
C SER A 274 28.66 8.96 -7.53
N GLN A 275 27.74 8.41 -6.74
CA GLN A 275 27.40 6.98 -6.75
C GLN A 275 26.46 6.58 -7.90
N TRP A 276 25.81 7.56 -8.54
CA TRP A 276 24.88 7.32 -9.64
C TRP A 276 25.55 7.59 -10.98
N GLY A 277 25.50 6.60 -11.88
CA GLY A 277 25.96 6.75 -13.25
C GLY A 277 25.25 7.90 -13.98
N ALA A 278 23.98 8.15 -13.64
CA ALA A 278 23.22 9.30 -14.14
C ALA A 278 23.88 10.65 -13.89
N ASN A 279 24.72 10.80 -12.85
CA ASN A 279 25.38 12.07 -12.58
C ASN A 279 26.36 12.50 -13.68
N SER A 280 26.89 11.55 -14.45
CA SER A 280 27.71 11.87 -15.64
C SER A 280 26.92 12.61 -16.71
N VAL A 281 25.60 12.43 -16.73
CA VAL A 281 24.67 13.11 -17.64
C VAL A 281 24.11 14.38 -17.00
N CYS A 282 23.87 14.36 -15.69
CA CYS A 282 23.22 15.47 -14.97
C CYS A 282 24.15 16.57 -14.47
N ASN A 283 25.41 16.24 -14.20
CA ASN A 283 26.44 17.16 -13.70
C ASN A 283 25.99 17.94 -12.43
N TYR A 284 25.49 17.22 -11.42
CA TYR A 284 24.91 17.76 -10.18
C TYR A 284 25.85 17.74 -8.97
#